data_AF-A0A965TRP1-F1
#
_entry.id   AF-A0A965TRP1-F1
#
_cell.length_a   1.000
_cell.length_b   1.000
_cell.length_c   1.000
_cell.angle_alpha   90.00
_cell.angle_beta   90.00
_cell.angle_gamma   90.00
#
_symmetry.space_group_name_H-M   'P 1'
#
loop_
_entity.id
_entity.type
_entity.pdbx_description
1 polymer ?
#
loop_
_entity_poly.entity_id
_entity_poly.type
_entity_poly.pdbx_seq_one_letter_code
_entity_poly.pdbx_strand_id
1 'polypeptide(L)'
;YPRRFNPDQPESAMLPATLSKELISDLLKGQMGFNGVVVTDASHMVAMTAAMKRRDMLPTSVAAGCDLFLFFNDPDEDFGYMMEGYKNGVITDERLHDALTRILGLKASLGLHKKPGKDLLLPKAEALAKIGLPENRAVFSQVADKAITLVKNKQDIFPLTPEKTRRILLVEVKGPESQFGKAIAGGGNPLADLKELLAAEGFDVSIYESPLDKIMKLPENEIAKGIMNVYAQKRPISELTDTFDLIISVANVVPGTVQRVLWPASKGTPDIPFYVFEVPSIFVSVLCPFHLADVPQMQTYINTYDAKKETLRLLVQKMVGRSEFAGTSPVDAFCGFVDTHY
;
A
#
# COMPACT_ATOMS: atom_id res chain seq x y z
N TYR A 1 3.77 -22.23 -15.71
CA TYR A 1 4.25 -23.33 -14.86
C TYR A 1 3.33 -24.54 -14.84
N PRO A 2 2.00 -24.45 -14.61
CA PRO A 2 1.14 -25.64 -14.58
C PRO A 2 1.25 -26.52 -15.84
N ARG A 3 1.22 -25.92 -17.04
CA ARG A 3 1.46 -26.62 -18.32
C ARG A 3 2.80 -27.35 -18.43
N ARG A 4 3.81 -27.01 -17.63
CA ARG A 4 5.10 -27.72 -17.62
C ARG A 4 4.97 -29.08 -16.93
N PHE A 5 4.16 -29.17 -15.88
CA PHE A 5 3.93 -30.40 -15.11
C PHE A 5 2.77 -31.22 -15.65
N ASN A 6 1.77 -30.55 -16.25
CA ASN A 6 0.63 -31.19 -16.89
C ASN A 6 0.34 -30.52 -18.25
N PRO A 7 1.06 -30.90 -19.32
CA PRO A 7 0.94 -30.27 -20.64
C PRO A 7 -0.45 -30.42 -21.28
N ASP A 8 -1.15 -31.50 -20.97
CA ASP A 8 -2.44 -31.85 -21.57
C ASP A 8 -3.64 -31.23 -20.82
N GLN A 9 -3.40 -30.52 -19.71
CA GLN A 9 -4.46 -29.87 -18.93
C GLN A 9 -5.08 -28.70 -19.72
N PRO A 10 -6.41 -28.70 -19.93
CA PRO A 10 -7.08 -27.57 -20.57
C PRO A 10 -7.00 -26.33 -19.66
N GLU A 11 -6.94 -25.15 -20.27
CA GLU A 11 -6.81 -23.87 -19.54
C GLU A 11 -7.97 -23.64 -18.57
N SER A 12 -9.18 -24.08 -18.94
CA SER A 12 -10.37 -24.02 -18.08
C SER A 12 -10.28 -24.89 -16.81
N ALA A 13 -9.34 -25.83 -16.74
CA ALA A 13 -9.09 -26.67 -15.57
C ALA A 13 -7.93 -26.15 -14.71
N MET A 14 -7.28 -25.04 -15.10
CA MET A 14 -6.23 -24.45 -14.29
C MET A 14 -6.81 -23.81 -13.04
N LEU A 15 -6.19 -24.11 -11.90
CA LEU A 15 -6.60 -23.60 -10.60
C LEU A 15 -5.65 -22.50 -10.13
N PRO A 16 -6.11 -21.57 -9.27
CA PRO A 16 -5.21 -20.62 -8.61
C PRO A 16 -4.12 -21.38 -7.84
N ALA A 17 -2.98 -20.74 -7.60
CA ALA A 17 -1.81 -21.38 -6.98
C ALA A 17 -2.15 -22.16 -5.70
N THR A 18 -2.98 -21.59 -4.83
CA THR A 18 -3.45 -22.20 -3.58
C THR A 18 -4.17 -23.55 -3.74
N LEU A 19 -4.72 -23.82 -4.93
CA LEU A 19 -5.48 -25.03 -5.24
C LEU A 19 -4.78 -25.91 -6.30
N SER A 20 -3.57 -25.55 -6.74
CA SER A 20 -2.84 -26.29 -7.80
C SER A 20 -1.76 -27.19 -7.21
N LYS A 21 -1.91 -28.51 -7.42
CA LYS A 21 -0.90 -29.51 -7.07
C LYS A 21 0.42 -29.26 -7.80
N GLU A 22 0.35 -28.88 -9.07
CA GLU A 22 1.51 -28.63 -9.92
C GLU A 22 2.39 -27.51 -9.35
N LEU A 23 1.76 -26.47 -8.78
CA LEU A 23 2.49 -25.33 -8.23
C LEU A 23 2.97 -25.58 -6.80
N ILE A 24 2.14 -26.19 -5.94
CA ILE A 24 2.50 -26.37 -4.53
C ILE A 24 3.30 -27.65 -4.31
N SER A 25 2.80 -28.79 -4.77
CA SER A 25 3.46 -30.07 -4.54
C SER A 25 4.61 -30.30 -5.51
N ASP A 26 4.38 -30.18 -6.81
CA ASP A 26 5.38 -30.58 -7.81
C ASP A 26 6.49 -29.52 -7.97
N LEU A 27 6.14 -28.24 -8.02
CA LEU A 27 7.13 -27.15 -8.11
C LEU A 27 7.72 -26.78 -6.75
N LEU A 28 6.93 -26.28 -5.80
CA LEU A 28 7.45 -25.72 -4.54
C LEU A 28 8.05 -26.81 -3.64
N LYS A 29 7.29 -27.86 -3.31
CA LYS A 29 7.80 -28.94 -2.43
C LYS A 29 8.75 -29.89 -3.16
N GLY A 30 8.43 -30.25 -4.41
CA GLY A 30 9.22 -31.16 -5.23
C GLY A 30 10.49 -30.52 -5.78
N GLN A 31 10.36 -29.74 -6.87
CA GLN A 31 11.52 -29.22 -7.60
C GLN A 31 12.33 -28.19 -6.80
N MET A 32 11.70 -27.30 -6.05
CA MET A 32 12.38 -26.29 -5.22
C MET A 32 12.82 -26.85 -3.85
N GLY A 33 12.38 -28.07 -3.50
CA GLY A 33 12.76 -28.73 -2.26
C GLY A 33 12.27 -28.03 -0.99
N PHE A 34 11.19 -27.23 -1.06
CA PHE A 34 10.67 -26.54 0.12
C PHE A 34 10.15 -27.54 1.15
N ASN A 35 10.82 -27.62 2.30
CA ASN A 35 10.48 -28.54 3.38
C ASN A 35 9.79 -27.86 4.58
N GLY A 36 9.33 -26.62 4.44
CA GLY A 36 8.60 -25.89 5.48
C GLY A 36 7.12 -26.22 5.52
N VAL A 37 6.34 -25.32 6.16
CA VAL A 37 4.87 -25.34 6.21
C VAL A 37 4.34 -24.40 5.13
N VAL A 38 3.41 -24.88 4.31
CA VAL A 38 2.66 -24.09 3.33
C VAL A 38 1.31 -23.71 3.92
N VAL A 39 1.01 -22.42 3.96
CA VAL A 39 -0.27 -21.89 4.43
C VAL A 39 -0.98 -21.22 3.25
N THR A 40 -2.28 -21.43 3.12
CA THR A 40 -3.07 -20.64 2.16
C THR A 40 -3.07 -19.16 2.57
N ASP A 41 -3.33 -18.27 1.62
CA ASP A 41 -3.87 -16.95 1.99
C ASP A 41 -5.34 -17.11 2.47
N ALA A 42 -6.00 -16.02 2.88
CA ALA A 42 -7.36 -16.04 3.43
C ALA A 42 -8.33 -16.82 2.52
N SER A 43 -9.01 -17.81 3.09
CA SER A 43 -9.85 -18.74 2.32
C SER A 43 -11.09 -18.10 1.68
N HIS A 44 -11.37 -16.84 2.00
CA HIS A 44 -12.48 -16.03 1.45
C HIS A 44 -12.12 -15.28 0.18
N MET A 45 -10.85 -15.26 -0.22
CA MET A 45 -10.44 -14.54 -1.41
C MET A 45 -11.23 -14.99 -2.65
N VAL A 46 -11.67 -14.01 -3.44
CA VAL A 46 -12.48 -14.23 -4.66
C VAL A 46 -11.82 -15.23 -5.61
N ALA A 47 -10.48 -15.21 -5.73
CA ALA A 47 -9.75 -16.14 -6.57
C ALA A 47 -9.96 -17.62 -6.17
N MET A 48 -10.11 -17.91 -4.87
CA MET A 48 -10.39 -19.27 -4.39
C MET A 48 -11.88 -19.60 -4.51
N THR A 49 -12.76 -18.71 -4.04
CA THR A 49 -14.21 -18.95 -3.99
C THR A 49 -14.87 -18.97 -5.37
N ALA A 50 -14.26 -18.35 -6.38
CA ALA A 50 -14.69 -18.44 -7.78
C ALA A 50 -14.27 -19.74 -8.47
N ALA A 51 -13.30 -20.49 -7.92
CA ALA A 51 -12.76 -21.68 -8.57
C ALA A 51 -13.65 -22.91 -8.39
N MET A 52 -14.27 -23.08 -7.22
CA MET A 52 -15.17 -24.19 -6.90
C MET A 52 -15.99 -23.91 -5.64
N LYS A 53 -16.96 -24.78 -5.33
CA LYS A 53 -17.76 -24.66 -4.09
C LYS A 53 -16.85 -24.76 -2.88
N ARG A 54 -17.13 -23.98 -1.83
CA ARG A 54 -16.32 -23.96 -0.59
C ARG A 54 -16.06 -25.35 0.00
N ARG A 55 -17.10 -26.20 0.03
CA ARG A 55 -17.00 -27.59 0.51
C ARG A 55 -15.98 -28.46 -0.23
N ASP A 56 -15.76 -28.17 -1.52
CA ASP A 56 -14.82 -28.89 -2.37
C ASP A 56 -13.45 -28.17 -2.34
N MET A 57 -13.46 -26.84 -2.27
CA MET A 57 -12.29 -25.95 -2.24
C MET A 57 -11.37 -26.19 -1.05
N LEU A 58 -11.93 -26.30 0.16
CA LEU A 58 -11.15 -26.44 1.38
C LEU A 58 -10.29 -27.70 1.40
N PRO A 59 -10.85 -28.92 1.23
CA PRO A 59 -10.03 -30.13 1.18
C PRO A 59 -9.11 -30.17 -0.05
N THR A 60 -9.52 -29.58 -1.18
CA THR A 60 -8.66 -29.47 -2.36
C THR A 60 -7.38 -28.67 -2.07
N SER A 61 -7.44 -27.61 -1.25
CA SER A 61 -6.24 -26.84 -0.89
C SER A 61 -5.20 -27.69 -0.14
N VAL A 62 -5.66 -28.54 0.78
CA VAL A 62 -4.79 -29.46 1.53
C VAL A 62 -4.27 -30.55 0.60
N ALA A 63 -5.14 -31.14 -0.22
CA ALA A 63 -4.77 -32.15 -1.22
C ALA A 63 -3.73 -31.64 -2.23
N ALA A 64 -3.84 -30.37 -2.65
CA ALA A 64 -2.89 -29.71 -3.55
C ALA A 64 -1.49 -29.54 -2.93
N GLY A 65 -1.38 -29.55 -1.60
CA GLY A 65 -0.11 -29.51 -0.89
C GLY A 65 0.00 -28.42 0.18
N CYS A 66 -1.04 -27.60 0.40
CA CYS A 66 -1.08 -26.72 1.56
C CYS A 66 -1.16 -27.55 2.85
N ASP A 67 -0.50 -27.10 3.90
CA ASP A 67 -0.50 -27.78 5.21
C ASP A 67 -1.53 -27.17 6.16
N LEU A 68 -1.78 -25.86 6.02
CA LEU A 68 -2.79 -25.11 6.77
C LEU A 68 -3.62 -24.27 5.81
N PHE A 69 -4.91 -24.09 6.13
CA PHE A 69 -5.73 -23.06 5.49
C PHE A 69 -6.00 -21.91 6.46
N LEU A 70 -5.99 -20.70 5.93
CA LEU A 70 -6.11 -19.47 6.69
C LEU A 70 -7.57 -18.98 6.69
N PHE A 71 -8.09 -18.76 7.89
CA PHE A 71 -9.44 -18.30 8.21
C PHE A 71 -10.59 -19.24 7.84
N PHE A 72 -11.46 -19.44 8.83
CA PHE A 72 -12.76 -20.07 8.69
C PHE A 72 -13.82 -19.07 8.28
N ASN A 73 -14.82 -19.51 7.52
CA ASN A 73 -16.07 -18.76 7.34
C ASN A 73 -16.98 -19.01 8.54
N ASP A 74 -17.46 -20.24 8.65
CA ASP A 74 -18.03 -20.79 9.87
C ASP A 74 -17.15 -21.98 10.30
N PRO A 75 -16.59 -21.99 11.52
CA PRO A 75 -15.65 -23.03 11.93
C PRO A 75 -16.21 -24.44 11.90
N ASP A 76 -17.47 -24.63 12.29
CA ASP A 76 -18.09 -25.95 12.37
C ASP A 76 -18.40 -26.49 10.97
N GLU A 77 -18.95 -25.65 10.10
CA GLU A 77 -19.23 -25.97 8.71
C GLU A 77 -17.96 -26.36 7.94
N ASP A 78 -16.94 -25.49 7.98
CA ASP A 78 -15.70 -25.69 7.25
C ASP A 78 -14.90 -26.89 7.76
N PHE A 79 -14.92 -27.13 9.07
CA PHE A 79 -14.32 -28.34 9.64
C PHE A 79 -15.07 -29.59 9.16
N GLY A 80 -16.40 -29.52 9.09
CA GLY A 80 -17.24 -30.56 8.48
C GLY A 80 -16.81 -30.88 7.05
N TYR A 81 -16.68 -29.86 6.19
CA TYR A 81 -16.21 -30.03 4.82
C TYR A 81 -14.80 -30.62 4.71
N MET A 82 -13.88 -30.19 5.57
CA MET A 82 -12.53 -30.76 5.61
C MET A 82 -12.55 -32.24 6.01
N MET A 83 -13.36 -32.59 7.01
CA MET A 83 -13.53 -33.95 7.49
C MET A 83 -14.18 -34.84 6.43
N GLU A 84 -15.17 -34.35 5.70
CA GLU A 84 -15.76 -35.06 4.56
C GLU A 84 -14.73 -35.30 3.45
N GLY A 85 -13.94 -34.29 3.11
CA GLY A 85 -12.84 -34.40 2.13
C GLY A 85 -11.75 -35.40 2.54
N TYR A 86 -11.51 -35.56 3.83
CA TYR A 86 -10.65 -36.64 4.32
C TYR A 86 -11.33 -38.01 4.21
N LYS A 87 -12.56 -38.15 4.71
CA LYS A 87 -13.31 -39.42 4.71
C LYS A 87 -13.58 -39.97 3.30
N ASN A 88 -13.76 -39.10 2.31
CA ASN A 88 -14.01 -39.49 0.93
C ASN A 88 -12.72 -39.65 0.08
N GLY A 89 -11.54 -39.46 0.70
CA GLY A 89 -10.25 -39.69 0.06
C GLY A 89 -9.69 -38.53 -0.77
N VAL A 90 -10.34 -37.36 -0.81
CA VAL A 90 -9.74 -36.15 -1.44
C VAL A 90 -8.43 -35.79 -0.73
N ILE A 91 -8.40 -35.88 0.59
CA ILE A 91 -7.16 -35.81 1.39
C ILE A 91 -6.77 -37.24 1.76
N THR A 92 -5.64 -37.71 1.24
CA THR A 92 -5.14 -39.05 1.59
C THR A 92 -4.51 -39.06 2.99
N ASP A 93 -4.39 -40.26 3.58
CA ASP A 93 -3.67 -40.45 4.85
C ASP A 93 -2.24 -39.93 4.76
N GLU A 94 -1.52 -40.25 3.68
CA GLU A 94 -0.14 -39.81 3.47
C GLU A 94 -0.06 -38.29 3.41
N ARG A 95 -1.01 -37.65 2.71
CA ARG A 95 -1.07 -36.19 2.61
C ARG A 95 -1.35 -35.56 3.96
N LEU A 96 -2.30 -36.09 4.73
CA LEU A 96 -2.61 -35.59 6.07
C LEU A 96 -1.40 -35.73 7.00
N HIS A 97 -0.72 -36.87 6.99
CA HIS A 97 0.47 -37.10 7.81
C HIS A 97 1.64 -36.20 7.41
N ASP A 98 1.87 -35.95 6.11
CA ASP A 98 2.89 -34.98 5.67
C ASP A 98 2.58 -33.57 6.20
N ALA A 99 1.33 -33.11 6.09
CA ALA A 99 0.92 -31.79 6.59
C ALA A 99 1.10 -31.68 8.10
N LEU A 100 0.60 -32.66 8.86
CA LEU A 100 0.70 -32.69 10.31
C LEU A 100 2.15 -32.76 10.78
N THR A 101 2.99 -33.55 10.10
CA THR A 101 4.41 -33.66 10.44
C THR A 101 5.12 -32.31 10.28
N ARG A 102 4.82 -31.54 9.22
CA ARG A 102 5.38 -30.20 9.01
C ARG A 102 4.91 -29.21 10.07
N ILE A 103 3.62 -29.20 10.38
CA ILE A 103 3.02 -28.31 11.40
C ILE A 103 3.61 -28.60 12.78
N LEU A 104 3.63 -29.87 13.18
CA LEU A 104 4.17 -30.29 14.47
C LEU A 104 5.69 -30.09 14.51
N GLY A 105 6.40 -30.34 13.41
CA GLY A 105 7.82 -30.05 13.26
C GLY A 105 8.15 -28.57 13.46
N LEU A 106 7.37 -27.66 12.87
CA LEU A 106 7.52 -26.22 13.08
C LEU A 106 7.23 -25.81 14.54
N LYS A 107 6.16 -26.35 15.14
CA LYS A 107 5.88 -26.13 16.57
C LYS A 107 7.01 -26.67 17.45
N ALA A 108 7.63 -27.78 17.03
CA ALA A 108 8.72 -28.42 17.74
C ALA A 108 10.04 -27.62 17.63
N SER A 109 10.37 -27.11 16.45
CA SER A 109 11.56 -26.30 16.21
C SER A 109 11.54 -24.98 16.99
N LEU A 110 10.34 -24.41 17.19
CA LEU A 110 10.12 -23.24 18.04
C LEU A 110 10.10 -23.58 19.55
N GLY A 111 10.18 -24.86 19.91
CA GLY A 111 10.14 -25.33 21.30
C GLY A 111 8.80 -25.15 22.00
N LEU A 112 7.71 -24.91 21.26
CA LEU A 112 6.39 -24.59 21.85
C LEU A 112 5.83 -25.72 22.71
N HIS A 113 6.11 -26.97 22.32
CA HIS A 113 5.73 -28.18 23.07
C HIS A 113 6.48 -28.36 24.41
N LYS A 114 7.58 -27.61 24.65
CA LYS A 114 8.40 -27.73 25.86
C LYS A 114 7.98 -26.77 26.98
N LYS A 115 7.12 -25.80 26.67
CA LYS A 115 6.72 -24.73 27.60
C LYS A 115 5.22 -24.83 27.87
N PRO A 116 4.77 -24.74 29.13
CA PRO A 116 3.35 -24.58 29.40
C PRO A 116 2.88 -23.22 28.86
N GLY A 117 1.62 -23.12 28.42
CA GLY A 117 1.11 -21.95 27.68
C GLY A 117 1.34 -20.59 28.37
N LYS A 118 1.32 -20.56 29.71
CA LYS A 118 1.62 -19.37 30.53
C LYS A 118 3.06 -18.86 30.42
N ASP A 119 4.00 -19.73 30.05
CA ASP A 119 5.44 -19.42 29.92
C ASP A 119 5.83 -19.16 28.44
N LEU A 120 4.87 -19.24 27.52
CA LEU A 120 5.08 -18.90 26.10
C LEU A 120 5.14 -17.39 25.86
N LEU A 121 4.40 -16.62 26.67
CA LEU A 121 4.25 -15.18 26.50
C LEU A 121 4.87 -14.46 27.68
N LEU A 122 5.48 -13.31 27.40
CA LEU A 122 5.89 -12.38 28.44
C LEU A 122 4.65 -11.82 29.15
N PRO A 123 4.77 -11.41 30.44
CA PRO A 123 3.74 -10.60 31.07
C PRO A 123 3.38 -9.40 30.20
N LYS A 124 2.09 -9.07 30.10
CA LYS A 124 1.58 -8.02 29.20
C LYS A 124 2.35 -6.71 29.32
N ALA A 125 2.65 -6.27 30.54
CA ALA A 125 3.40 -5.03 30.79
C ALA A 125 4.81 -5.08 30.19
N GLU A 126 5.53 -6.19 30.39
CA GLU A 126 6.87 -6.39 29.82
C GLU A 126 6.84 -6.50 28.30
N ALA A 127 5.83 -7.19 27.73
CA ALA A 127 5.65 -7.29 26.29
C ALA A 127 5.40 -5.90 25.66
N LEU A 128 4.50 -5.11 26.26
CA LEU A 128 4.18 -3.76 25.79
C LEU A 128 5.40 -2.82 25.92
N ALA A 129 6.20 -2.95 26.97
CA ALA A 129 7.41 -2.16 27.14
C ALA A 129 8.47 -2.40 26.05
N LYS A 130 8.37 -3.52 25.30
CA LYS A 130 9.28 -3.82 24.17
C LYS A 130 8.80 -3.27 22.82
N ILE A 131 7.60 -2.68 22.75
CA ILE A 131 7.03 -2.14 21.51
C ILE A 131 7.39 -0.66 21.37
N GLY A 132 7.92 -0.27 20.20
CA GLY A 132 8.23 1.13 19.91
C GLY A 132 9.41 1.71 20.68
N LEU A 133 10.35 0.86 21.10
CA LEU A 133 11.60 1.24 21.76
C LEU A 133 12.40 2.28 20.96
N PRO A 134 13.19 3.14 21.62
CA PRO A 134 14.04 4.14 20.97
C PRO A 134 14.96 3.54 19.90
N GLU A 135 15.53 2.36 20.15
CA GLU A 135 16.43 1.68 19.21
C GLU A 135 15.67 1.23 17.95
N ASN A 136 14.45 0.72 18.11
CA ASN A 136 13.58 0.34 16.98
C ASN A 136 13.19 1.56 16.15
N ARG A 137 12.91 2.69 16.80
CA ARG A 137 12.60 3.97 16.11
C ARG A 137 13.82 4.51 15.39
N ALA A 138 15.02 4.40 15.97
CA ALA A 138 16.26 4.80 15.31
C ALA A 138 16.53 3.97 14.05
N VAL A 139 16.31 2.65 14.10
CA VAL A 139 16.37 1.79 12.91
C VAL A 139 15.36 2.23 11.86
N PHE A 140 14.13 2.52 12.25
CA PHE A 140 13.12 3.06 11.34
C PHE A 140 13.59 4.36 10.66
N SER A 141 14.09 5.34 11.42
CA SER A 141 14.58 6.61 10.86
C SER A 141 15.74 6.39 9.89
N GLN A 142 16.67 5.47 10.19
CA GLN A 142 17.78 5.14 9.30
C GLN A 142 17.32 4.51 7.98
N VAL A 143 16.32 3.62 8.03
CA VAL A 143 15.74 3.01 6.83
C VAL A 143 14.99 4.06 6.03
N ALA A 144 14.14 4.87 6.66
CA ALA A 144 13.36 5.92 6.00
C ALA A 144 14.27 6.97 5.33
N ASP A 145 15.33 7.42 6.01
CA ASP A 145 16.27 8.40 5.47
C ASP A 145 16.97 7.91 4.19
N LYS A 146 17.27 6.60 4.13
CA LYS A 146 17.86 5.94 2.95
C LYS A 146 16.84 5.54 1.89
N ALA A 147 15.56 5.44 2.24
CA ALA A 147 14.52 4.99 1.32
C ALA A 147 13.97 6.14 0.46
N ILE A 148 13.81 7.35 1.04
CA ILE A 148 13.20 8.49 0.33
C ILE A 148 13.94 8.76 -0.98
N THR A 149 13.20 8.67 -2.08
CA THR A 149 13.75 8.67 -3.45
C THR A 149 13.28 9.90 -4.20
N LEU A 150 14.22 10.71 -4.68
CA LEU A 150 13.95 11.76 -5.67
C LEU A 150 13.95 11.12 -7.06
N VAL A 151 12.76 10.84 -7.61
CA VAL A 151 12.59 10.08 -8.85
C VAL A 151 12.82 10.95 -10.07
N LYS A 152 12.24 12.15 -10.05
CA LYS A 152 12.33 13.13 -11.14
C LYS A 152 12.66 14.48 -10.54
N ASN A 153 13.66 15.14 -11.08
CA ASN A 153 14.07 16.48 -10.68
C ASN A 153 14.51 17.30 -11.89
N LYS A 154 13.57 18.02 -12.49
CA LYS A 154 13.79 18.91 -13.62
C LYS A 154 13.73 20.39 -13.24
N GLN A 155 13.34 20.69 -12.01
CA GLN A 155 13.39 22.03 -11.44
C GLN A 155 14.62 22.13 -10.53
N ASP A 156 15.41 23.19 -10.69
CA ASP A 156 16.47 23.51 -9.74
C ASP A 156 15.85 24.21 -8.52
N ILE A 157 15.10 23.45 -7.71
CA ILE A 157 14.30 23.98 -6.59
C ILE A 157 14.92 23.72 -5.21
N PHE A 158 15.76 22.68 -5.08
CA PHE A 158 16.39 22.33 -3.81
C PHE A 158 17.74 23.05 -3.64
N PRO A 159 18.13 23.44 -2.41
CA PRO A 159 17.34 23.36 -1.18
C PRO A 159 16.24 24.44 -1.11
N LEU A 160 15.10 24.08 -0.52
CA LEU A 160 14.04 25.01 -0.17
C LEU A 160 14.51 25.95 0.93
N THR A 161 14.21 27.23 0.77
CA THR A 161 14.57 28.28 1.74
C THR A 161 13.40 29.26 1.87
N PRO A 162 13.05 29.75 3.07
CA PRO A 162 11.99 30.73 3.24
C PRO A 162 12.25 32.04 2.47
N GLU A 163 13.50 32.33 2.10
CA GLU A 163 13.86 33.49 1.28
C GLU A 163 13.43 33.33 -0.19
N LYS A 164 13.38 32.10 -0.71
CA LYS A 164 13.04 31.81 -2.12
C LYS A 164 11.61 31.31 -2.30
N THR A 165 11.13 30.48 -1.38
CA THR A 165 9.86 29.74 -1.51
C THR A 165 9.04 29.82 -0.23
N ARG A 166 8.79 31.05 0.26
CA ARG A 166 8.19 31.30 1.58
C ARG A 166 6.80 30.71 1.73
N ARG A 167 5.94 30.95 0.73
CA ARG A 167 4.50 30.68 0.79
C ARG A 167 4.20 29.36 0.09
N ILE A 168 3.93 28.32 0.87
CA ILE A 168 3.73 26.96 0.38
C ILE A 168 2.25 26.59 0.45
N LEU A 169 1.70 26.09 -0.66
CA LEU A 169 0.40 25.43 -0.69
C LEU A 169 0.57 23.91 -0.68
N LEU A 170 0.02 23.25 0.34
CA LEU A 170 -0.12 21.80 0.37
C LEU A 170 -1.46 21.38 -0.25
N VAL A 171 -1.41 20.42 -1.14
CA VAL A 171 -2.60 19.90 -1.85
C VAL A 171 -2.72 18.40 -1.61
N GLU A 172 -3.88 17.94 -1.17
CA GLU A 172 -4.15 16.51 -1.02
C GLU A 172 -4.55 15.90 -2.35
N VAL A 173 -3.87 14.84 -2.75
CA VAL A 173 -4.22 14.04 -3.93
C VAL A 173 -4.71 12.68 -3.45
N LYS A 174 -5.97 12.36 -3.78
CA LYS A 174 -6.70 11.18 -3.31
C LYS A 174 -6.83 10.15 -4.44
N GLY A 175 -7.13 8.92 -4.04
CA GLY A 175 -7.55 7.84 -4.93
C GLY A 175 -8.86 7.24 -4.45
N PRO A 176 -9.22 6.03 -4.91
CA PRO A 176 -10.43 5.34 -4.47
C PRO A 176 -10.48 5.18 -2.95
N GLU A 177 -11.64 5.44 -2.35
CA GLU A 177 -11.81 5.25 -0.91
C GLU A 177 -11.85 3.75 -0.55
N SER A 178 -11.08 3.37 0.47
CA SER A 178 -11.09 2.02 1.05
C SER A 178 -10.94 2.12 2.56
N GLN A 179 -11.97 1.72 3.31
CA GLN A 179 -11.91 1.71 4.78
C GLN A 179 -10.84 0.74 5.29
N PHE A 180 -10.75 -0.43 4.66
CA PHE A 180 -9.72 -1.42 4.97
C PHE A 180 -8.32 -0.93 4.59
N GLY A 181 -8.19 -0.29 3.44
CA GLY A 181 -6.96 0.36 3.00
C GLY A 181 -6.48 1.43 3.99
N LYS A 182 -7.40 2.28 4.48
CA LYS A 182 -7.12 3.28 5.53
C LYS A 182 -6.63 2.62 6.83
N ALA A 183 -7.20 1.47 7.22
CA ALA A 183 -6.76 0.74 8.41
C ALA A 183 -5.34 0.14 8.24
N ILE A 184 -5.03 -0.41 7.06
CA ILE A 184 -3.71 -1.00 6.76
C ILE A 184 -2.62 0.06 6.61
N ALA A 185 -2.92 1.18 5.94
CA ALA A 185 -1.95 2.24 5.68
C ALA A 185 -1.37 2.85 6.98
N GLY A 186 -2.01 2.60 8.12
CA GLY A 186 -1.69 3.20 9.39
C GLY A 186 -2.26 4.61 9.44
N GLY A 187 -3.12 4.88 10.42
CA GLY A 187 -3.74 6.20 10.59
C GLY A 187 -2.70 7.33 10.63
N GLY A 188 -3.05 8.48 10.06
CA GLY A 188 -2.18 9.65 9.98
C GLY A 188 -2.81 10.70 9.07
N ASN A 189 -2.26 11.92 9.12
CA ASN A 189 -2.65 13.00 8.22
C ASN A 189 -1.36 13.62 7.65
N PRO A 190 -0.84 13.09 6.53
CA PRO A 190 0.44 13.51 6.00
C PRO A 190 0.47 15.00 5.64
N LEU A 191 -0.66 15.60 5.29
CA LEU A 191 -0.75 17.05 5.07
C LEU A 191 -0.59 17.85 6.35
N ALA A 192 -1.27 17.44 7.43
CA ALA A 192 -1.14 18.11 8.72
C ALA A 192 0.29 17.98 9.27
N ASP A 193 0.89 16.79 9.14
CA ASP A 193 2.27 16.55 9.56
C ASP A 193 3.26 17.38 8.74
N LEU A 194 3.14 17.40 7.40
CA LEU A 194 4.00 18.25 6.56
C LEU A 194 3.80 19.73 6.83
N LYS A 195 2.57 20.19 7.09
CA LYS A 195 2.30 21.58 7.45
C LYS A 195 3.06 21.97 8.71
N GLU A 196 2.97 21.16 9.76
CA GLU A 196 3.67 21.40 11.03
C GLU A 196 5.19 21.43 10.81
N LEU A 197 5.72 20.43 10.08
CA LEU A 197 7.17 20.28 9.85
C LEU A 197 7.76 21.40 9.00
N LEU A 198 7.08 21.82 7.93
CA LEU A 198 7.51 22.94 7.08
C LEU A 198 7.35 24.28 7.81
N ALA A 199 6.27 24.48 8.57
CA ALA A 199 6.13 25.70 9.37
C ALA A 199 7.25 25.84 10.41
N ALA A 200 7.70 24.72 11.00
CA ALA A 200 8.85 24.72 11.92
C ALA A 200 10.19 25.11 11.25
N GLU A 201 10.28 25.00 9.92
CA GLU A 201 11.43 25.47 9.12
C GLU A 201 11.26 26.94 8.66
N GLY A 202 10.19 27.63 9.09
CA GLY A 202 9.95 29.06 8.83
C GLY A 202 9.13 29.38 7.58
N PHE A 203 8.49 28.38 6.95
CA PHE A 203 7.60 28.58 5.80
C PHE A 203 6.18 28.98 6.22
N ASP A 204 5.51 29.79 5.38
CA ASP A 204 4.09 30.12 5.51
C ASP A 204 3.26 29.06 4.77
N VAL A 205 2.75 28.07 5.49
CA VAL A 205 2.15 26.86 4.89
C VAL A 205 0.62 26.85 4.99
N SER A 206 -0.04 26.81 3.84
CA SER A 206 -1.50 26.65 3.72
C SER A 206 -1.86 25.26 3.21
N ILE A 207 -3.02 24.75 3.60
CA ILE A 207 -3.59 23.52 3.01
C ILE A 207 -4.74 23.94 2.10
N TYR A 208 -4.75 23.41 0.88
CA TYR A 208 -5.84 23.62 -0.05
C TYR A 208 -7.13 22.96 0.46
N GLU A 209 -8.20 23.74 0.52
CA GLU A 209 -9.54 23.25 0.82
C GLU A 209 -10.35 23.15 -0.48
N SER A 210 -10.70 21.93 -0.88
CA SER A 210 -11.51 21.71 -2.06
C SER A 210 -12.90 22.35 -1.91
N PRO A 211 -13.30 23.27 -2.82
CA PRO A 211 -14.67 23.77 -2.88
C PRO A 211 -15.68 22.64 -3.11
N LEU A 212 -15.29 21.60 -3.83
CA LEU A 212 -16.15 20.44 -4.09
C LEU A 212 -16.40 19.64 -2.81
N ASP A 213 -15.41 19.46 -1.94
CA ASP A 213 -15.60 18.78 -0.65
C ASP A 213 -16.60 19.55 0.24
N LYS A 214 -16.69 20.88 0.10
CA LYS A 214 -17.71 21.70 0.77
C LYS A 214 -19.09 21.51 0.13
N ILE A 215 -19.16 21.47 -1.20
CA ILE A 215 -20.41 21.28 -1.97
C ILE A 215 -21.01 19.89 -1.75
N MET A 216 -20.19 18.85 -1.65
CA MET A 216 -20.66 17.48 -1.42
C MET A 216 -21.30 17.28 -0.03
N LYS A 217 -21.20 18.27 0.87
CA LYS A 217 -21.89 18.31 2.17
C LYS A 217 -23.24 19.05 2.11
N LEU A 218 -23.60 19.62 0.96
CA LEU A 218 -24.88 20.30 0.76
C LEU A 218 -26.01 19.28 0.46
N PRO A 219 -27.29 19.69 0.58
CA PRO A 219 -28.43 18.88 0.15
C PRO A 219 -28.30 18.42 -1.32
N GLU A 220 -28.74 17.19 -1.63
CA GLU A 220 -28.56 16.56 -2.96
C GLU A 220 -29.06 17.42 -4.13
N ASN A 221 -30.16 18.16 -3.93
CA ASN A 221 -30.75 19.05 -4.92
C ASN A 221 -29.88 20.28 -5.26
N GLU A 222 -28.86 20.59 -4.46
CA GLU A 222 -27.95 21.72 -4.66
C GLU A 222 -26.57 21.31 -5.19
N ILE A 223 -26.20 20.03 -5.05
CA ILE A 223 -24.88 19.51 -5.43
C ILE A 223 -24.58 19.75 -6.91
N ALA A 224 -25.52 19.38 -7.80
CA ALA A 224 -25.31 19.52 -9.26
C ALA A 224 -25.06 20.97 -9.67
N LYS A 225 -25.81 21.91 -9.07
CA LYS A 225 -25.64 23.35 -9.32
C LYS A 225 -24.31 23.85 -8.75
N GLY A 226 -23.92 23.39 -7.56
CA GLY A 226 -22.63 23.70 -6.94
C GLY A 226 -21.44 23.25 -7.79
N ILE A 227 -21.46 22.01 -8.29
CA ILE A 227 -20.41 21.47 -9.16
C ILE A 227 -20.28 22.31 -10.44
N MET A 228 -21.40 22.59 -11.11
CA MET A 228 -21.40 23.43 -12.32
C MET A 228 -20.84 24.82 -12.05
N ASN A 229 -21.14 25.41 -10.90
CA ASN A 229 -20.60 26.72 -10.51
C ASN A 229 -19.08 26.68 -10.29
N VAL A 230 -18.55 25.65 -9.61
CA VAL A 230 -17.09 25.49 -9.43
C VAL A 230 -16.42 25.30 -10.78
N TYR A 231 -16.98 24.47 -11.65
CA TYR A 231 -16.42 24.21 -12.98
C TYR A 231 -16.46 25.45 -13.89
N ALA A 232 -17.50 26.28 -13.79
CA ALA A 232 -17.65 27.50 -14.56
C ALA A 232 -16.81 28.67 -14.01
N GLN A 233 -16.30 28.57 -12.78
CA GLN A 233 -15.55 29.64 -12.15
C GLN A 233 -14.27 29.94 -12.93
N LYS A 234 -14.07 31.20 -13.29
CA LYS A 234 -12.84 31.69 -13.91
C LYS A 234 -11.98 32.31 -12.81
N ARG A 235 -10.80 31.75 -12.56
CA ARG A 235 -9.79 32.33 -11.66
C ARG A 235 -8.57 32.72 -12.47
N PRO A 236 -8.06 33.94 -12.34
CA PRO A 236 -6.83 34.33 -13.01
C PRO A 236 -5.66 33.58 -12.39
N ILE A 237 -4.69 33.17 -13.22
CA ILE A 237 -3.46 32.50 -12.77
C ILE A 237 -2.69 33.39 -11.78
N SER A 238 -2.77 34.71 -11.93
CA SER A 238 -2.16 35.67 -11.01
C SER A 238 -2.62 35.49 -9.57
N GLU A 239 -3.86 35.07 -9.32
CA GLU A 239 -4.34 34.79 -7.96
C GLU A 239 -3.54 33.66 -7.30
N LEU A 240 -3.02 32.71 -8.09
CA LEU A 240 -2.16 31.64 -7.63
C LEU A 240 -0.71 32.11 -7.45
N THR A 241 -0.12 32.72 -8.49
CA THR A 241 1.30 33.15 -8.49
C THR A 241 1.57 34.29 -7.50
N ASP A 242 0.59 35.18 -7.30
CA ASP A 242 0.71 36.29 -6.36
C ASP A 242 0.54 35.83 -4.91
N THR A 243 0.05 34.60 -4.67
CA THR A 243 -0.25 34.07 -3.33
C THR A 243 0.75 33.01 -2.87
N PHE A 244 1.24 32.16 -3.78
CA PHE A 244 2.10 31.03 -3.43
C PHE A 244 3.38 31.02 -4.26
N ASP A 245 4.49 30.67 -3.60
CA ASP A 245 5.80 30.52 -4.22
C ASP A 245 6.10 29.05 -4.59
N LEU A 246 5.37 28.11 -3.96
CA LEU A 246 5.54 26.67 -4.16
C LEU A 246 4.23 25.92 -3.89
N ILE A 247 3.93 24.92 -4.70
CA ILE A 247 2.87 23.95 -4.46
C ILE A 247 3.47 22.57 -4.18
N ILE A 248 3.05 21.92 -3.11
CA ILE A 248 3.41 20.52 -2.82
C ILE A 248 2.14 19.67 -2.84
N SER A 249 1.99 18.87 -3.88
CA SER A 249 0.92 17.88 -4.00
C SER A 249 1.33 16.59 -3.30
N VAL A 250 0.52 16.13 -2.35
CA VAL A 250 0.79 14.94 -1.53
C VAL A 250 -0.23 13.86 -1.88
N ALA A 251 0.22 12.82 -2.57
CA ALA A 251 -0.62 11.69 -2.95
C ALA A 251 -0.63 10.61 -1.87
N ASN A 252 -1.73 10.56 -1.13
CA ASN A 252 -2.01 9.57 -0.10
C ASN A 252 -3.10 8.59 -0.56
N VAL A 253 -2.77 7.83 -1.61
CA VAL A 253 -3.68 6.82 -2.16
C VAL A 253 -3.52 5.52 -1.38
N VAL A 254 -4.53 5.19 -0.58
CA VAL A 254 -4.51 4.02 0.31
C VAL A 254 -4.44 2.70 -0.47
N PRO A 255 -3.86 1.63 0.11
CA PRO A 255 -3.80 0.35 -0.56
C PRO A 255 -5.18 -0.21 -0.88
N GLY A 256 -5.34 -0.68 -2.12
CA GLY A 256 -6.55 -1.30 -2.64
C GLY A 256 -6.30 -2.02 -3.96
N THR A 257 -7.37 -2.57 -4.56
CA THR A 257 -7.33 -3.17 -5.90
C THR A 257 -6.99 -2.15 -6.99
N VAL A 258 -7.35 -0.89 -6.76
CA VAL A 258 -6.98 0.26 -7.60
C VAL A 258 -6.27 1.28 -6.71
N GLN A 259 -5.04 1.64 -7.08
CA GLN A 259 -4.21 2.64 -6.40
C GLN A 259 -3.76 3.72 -7.40
N ARG A 260 -4.75 4.30 -8.09
CA ARG A 260 -4.56 5.39 -9.05
C ARG A 260 -5.06 6.69 -8.46
N VAL A 261 -4.52 7.81 -8.92
CA VAL A 261 -5.06 9.13 -8.58
C VAL A 261 -6.47 9.27 -9.15
N LEU A 262 -7.38 9.84 -8.36
CA LEU A 262 -8.71 10.25 -8.80
C LEU A 262 -8.80 11.78 -8.76
N TRP A 263 -8.97 12.37 -9.95
CA TRP A 263 -9.12 13.82 -10.05
C TRP A 263 -10.56 14.25 -9.73
N PRO A 264 -10.74 15.34 -8.97
CA PRO A 264 -12.06 15.92 -8.77
C PRO A 264 -12.61 16.53 -10.07
N ALA A 265 -13.92 16.74 -10.13
CA ALA A 265 -14.60 17.41 -11.25
C ALA A 265 -14.42 18.94 -11.20
N SER A 266 -13.17 19.40 -11.06
CA SER A 266 -12.79 20.81 -10.96
C SER A 266 -11.99 21.25 -12.20
N LYS A 267 -11.89 22.56 -12.41
CA LYS A 267 -11.17 23.15 -13.55
C LYS A 267 -10.33 24.32 -13.07
N GLY A 268 -9.03 24.29 -13.39
CA GLY A 268 -8.12 25.39 -13.05
C GLY A 268 -7.94 25.61 -11.55
N THR A 269 -8.09 24.56 -10.76
CA THR A 269 -7.91 24.57 -9.30
C THR A 269 -6.62 23.83 -8.92
N PRO A 270 -6.00 24.15 -7.77
CA PRO A 270 -4.75 23.52 -7.33
C PRO A 270 -4.81 22.02 -7.03
N ASP A 271 -6.00 21.45 -6.81
CA ASP A 271 -6.22 20.00 -6.57
C ASP A 271 -5.94 19.12 -7.79
N ILE A 272 -5.74 19.74 -8.96
CA ILE A 272 -5.17 19.11 -10.15
C ILE A 272 -3.94 19.95 -10.54
N PRO A 273 -2.77 19.33 -10.84
CA PRO A 273 -1.55 20.04 -11.18
C PRO A 273 -1.60 20.60 -12.62
N PHE A 274 -2.50 21.56 -12.87
CA PHE A 274 -2.66 22.25 -14.14
C PHE A 274 -1.55 23.28 -14.41
N TYR A 275 -0.98 23.88 -13.37
CA TYR A 275 -0.16 25.09 -13.45
C TYR A 275 1.31 24.89 -13.06
N VAL A 276 1.86 23.71 -13.36
CA VAL A 276 3.24 23.32 -12.98
C VAL A 276 4.34 24.21 -13.58
N PHE A 277 4.02 25.02 -14.59
CA PHE A 277 4.92 26.00 -15.21
C PHE A 277 4.72 27.43 -14.67
N GLU A 278 3.62 27.71 -13.97
CA GLU A 278 3.32 29.03 -13.42
C GLU A 278 3.83 29.15 -11.98
N VAL A 279 3.72 28.07 -11.20
CA VAL A 279 4.26 27.97 -9.84
C VAL A 279 5.09 26.69 -9.71
N PRO A 280 6.33 26.78 -9.20
CA PRO A 280 7.15 25.59 -8.92
C PRO A 280 6.34 24.57 -8.10
N SER A 281 6.45 23.30 -8.48
CA SER A 281 5.53 22.28 -7.99
C SER A 281 6.26 20.96 -7.72
N ILE A 282 6.09 20.43 -6.51
CA ILE A 282 6.63 19.14 -6.08
C ILE A 282 5.49 18.16 -5.90
N PHE A 283 5.62 16.96 -6.44
CA PHE A 283 4.70 15.86 -6.18
C PHE A 283 5.35 14.85 -5.24
N VAL A 284 4.72 14.59 -4.10
CA VAL A 284 5.17 13.63 -3.11
C VAL A 284 4.18 12.48 -3.07
N SER A 285 4.60 11.29 -3.48
CA SER A 285 3.81 10.08 -3.29
C SER A 285 4.24 9.36 -2.02
N VAL A 286 3.27 9.21 -1.09
CA VAL A 286 3.57 8.67 0.25
C VAL A 286 3.31 7.18 0.40
N LEU A 287 2.76 6.50 -0.61
CA LEU A 287 2.46 5.07 -0.54
C LEU A 287 2.85 4.40 -1.86
N CYS A 288 1.97 4.47 -2.86
CA CYS A 288 2.17 3.87 -4.18
C CYS A 288 3.26 4.60 -4.99
N PRO A 289 4.32 3.93 -5.47
CA PRO A 289 5.44 4.60 -6.13
C PRO A 289 5.19 4.96 -7.60
N PHE A 290 3.95 4.79 -8.11
CA PHE A 290 3.61 4.82 -9.53
C PHE A 290 2.75 6.01 -9.95
N HIS A 291 2.47 6.96 -9.05
CA HIS A 291 1.60 8.09 -9.39
C HIS A 291 2.17 9.01 -10.47
N LEU A 292 3.46 8.92 -10.81
CA LEU A 292 4.01 9.70 -11.92
C LEU A 292 3.29 9.40 -13.25
N ALA A 293 2.75 8.18 -13.42
CA ALA A 293 1.89 7.82 -14.56
C ALA A 293 0.58 8.64 -14.63
N ASP A 294 0.12 9.20 -13.50
CA ASP A 294 -1.07 10.06 -13.43
C ASP A 294 -0.73 11.55 -13.49
N VAL A 295 0.55 11.91 -13.27
CA VAL A 295 1.04 13.29 -13.25
C VAL A 295 2.34 13.46 -14.05
N PRO A 296 2.41 13.00 -15.31
CA PRO A 296 3.66 13.00 -16.09
C PRO A 296 4.27 14.40 -16.24
N GLN A 297 3.44 15.45 -16.23
CA GLN A 297 3.85 16.85 -16.33
C GLN A 297 4.63 17.37 -15.12
N MET A 298 4.57 16.69 -13.97
CA MET A 298 5.29 17.11 -12.77
C MET A 298 6.79 17.10 -13.04
N GLN A 299 7.44 18.21 -12.69
CA GLN A 299 8.88 18.39 -12.93
C GLN A 299 9.72 17.89 -11.75
N THR A 300 9.14 17.84 -10.54
CA THR A 300 9.77 17.30 -9.34
C THR A 300 8.86 16.24 -8.74
N TYR A 301 9.34 15.00 -8.59
CA TYR A 301 8.58 13.87 -8.07
C TYR A 301 9.40 13.07 -7.06
N ILE A 302 8.82 12.82 -5.88
CA ILE A 302 9.45 12.14 -4.76
C ILE A 302 8.57 10.97 -4.29
N ASN A 303 9.20 9.83 -4.03
CA ASN A 303 8.57 8.69 -3.35
C ASN A 303 9.08 8.59 -1.91
N THR A 304 8.17 8.52 -0.93
CA THR A 304 8.50 8.22 0.48
C THR A 304 8.09 6.82 0.91
N TYR A 305 7.23 6.14 0.14
CA TYR A 305 6.75 4.75 0.35
C TYR A 305 5.94 4.49 1.63
N ASP A 306 6.02 5.36 2.64
CA ASP A 306 5.05 5.48 3.72
C ASP A 306 4.73 6.94 4.07
N ALA A 307 3.62 7.13 4.78
CA ALA A 307 3.07 8.42 5.19
C ALA A 307 3.36 8.78 6.66
N LYS A 308 4.30 8.10 7.32
CA LYS A 308 4.55 8.31 8.76
C LYS A 308 5.23 9.65 8.99
N LYS A 309 4.84 10.35 10.07
CA LYS A 309 5.39 11.66 10.46
C LYS A 309 6.93 11.71 10.48
N GLU A 310 7.59 10.65 10.94
CA GLU A 310 9.06 10.60 10.97
C GLU A 310 9.68 10.52 9.56
N THR A 311 9.08 9.78 8.62
CA THR A 311 9.48 9.78 7.20
C THR A 311 9.29 11.16 6.59
N LEU A 312 8.17 11.82 6.89
CA LEU A 312 7.89 13.18 6.41
C LEU A 312 8.85 14.22 7.01
N ARG A 313 9.25 14.05 8.28
CA ARG A 313 10.30 14.89 8.90
C ARG A 313 11.61 14.76 8.13
N LEU A 314 12.04 13.54 7.83
CA LEU A 314 13.26 13.27 7.05
C LEU A 314 13.15 13.81 5.62
N LEU A 315 11.98 13.70 4.99
CA LEU A 315 11.70 14.33 3.70
C LEU A 315 11.92 15.85 3.78
N VAL A 316 11.37 16.53 4.79
CA VAL A 316 11.58 17.97 4.98
C VAL A 316 13.05 18.30 5.17
N GLN A 317 13.79 17.53 5.99
CA GLN A 317 15.25 17.73 6.14
C GLN A 317 15.99 17.62 4.81
N LYS A 318 15.57 16.72 3.91
CA LYS A 318 16.15 16.61 2.56
C LYS A 318 15.80 17.79 1.67
N MET A 319 14.53 18.20 1.68
CA MET A 319 14.06 19.34 0.88
C MET A 319 14.76 20.64 1.27
N VAL A 320 15.06 20.87 2.55
CA VAL A 320 15.79 22.07 3.03
C VAL A 320 17.32 21.90 2.98
N GLY A 321 17.84 20.79 2.46
CA GLY A 321 19.28 20.59 2.23
C GLY A 321 20.10 20.15 3.44
N ARG A 322 19.48 19.65 4.51
CA ARG A 322 20.19 19.11 5.70
C ARG A 322 20.58 17.63 5.55
N SER A 323 20.01 16.94 4.56
CA SER A 323 20.32 15.55 4.20
C SER A 323 20.14 15.38 2.68
N GLU A 324 20.87 14.45 2.06
CA GLU A 324 20.76 14.19 0.62
C GLU A 324 19.67 13.15 0.33
N PHE A 325 19.08 13.18 -0.86
CA PHE A 325 18.23 12.10 -1.33
C PHE A 325 19.10 10.88 -1.68
N ALA A 326 19.03 9.82 -0.86
CA ALA A 326 19.84 8.62 -1.00
C ALA A 326 19.06 7.41 -1.56
N GLY A 327 17.73 7.53 -1.71
CA GLY A 327 16.88 6.45 -2.19
C GLY A 327 17.15 6.08 -3.63
N THR A 328 17.08 4.79 -3.92
CA THR A 328 17.05 4.24 -5.28
C THR A 328 15.70 3.58 -5.48
N SER A 329 15.01 3.90 -6.57
CA SER A 329 13.72 3.31 -6.89
C SER A 329 13.84 1.78 -6.98
N PRO A 330 13.11 1.00 -6.18
CA PRO A 330 13.13 -0.48 -6.26
C PRO A 330 12.29 -1.03 -7.42
N VAL A 331 11.63 -0.13 -8.17
CA VAL A 331 10.70 -0.40 -9.27
C VAL A 331 10.89 0.66 -10.35
N ASP A 332 10.39 0.40 -11.55
CA ASP A 332 10.26 1.45 -12.57
C ASP A 332 9.11 2.41 -12.21
N ALA A 333 9.46 3.52 -11.55
CA ALA A 333 8.52 4.56 -11.15
C ALA A 333 7.99 5.38 -12.35
N PHE A 334 8.60 5.26 -13.54
CA PHE A 334 8.15 5.87 -14.79
C PHE A 334 7.10 4.98 -15.51
N CYS A 335 6.92 3.75 -15.04
CA CYS A 335 5.95 2.77 -15.56
C CYS A 335 6.07 2.51 -17.07
N GLY A 336 7.26 2.68 -17.66
CA GLY A 336 7.50 2.57 -19.09
C GLY A 336 6.82 3.66 -19.96
N PHE A 337 6.24 4.70 -19.38
CA PHE A 337 5.57 5.76 -20.14
C PHE A 337 6.56 6.85 -20.54
N VAL A 338 6.61 7.15 -21.84
CA VAL A 338 7.60 8.08 -22.41
C VAL A 338 7.40 9.52 -21.90
N ASP A 339 6.16 9.96 -21.72
CA ASP A 339 5.80 11.31 -21.25
C ASP A 339 6.22 11.60 -19.80
N THR A 340 6.35 10.58 -18.95
CA THR A 340 6.83 10.74 -17.58
C THR A 340 8.29 11.20 -17.49
N HIS A 341 9.07 11.01 -18.56
CA HIS A 341 10.47 11.46 -18.64
C HIS A 341 10.63 12.92 -19.06
N TYR A 342 9.58 13.59 -19.57
CA TYR A 342 9.68 14.94 -20.16
C TYR A 342 9.37 16.08 -19.21
#